data_AF-A0A6S7LPW3-F1
#
_entry.id   AF-A0A6S7LPW3-F1
#
_cell.length_a   1.000
_cell.length_b   1.000
_cell.length_c   1.000
_cell.angle_alpha   90.00
_cell.angle_beta   90.00
_cell.angle_gamma   90.00
#
_symmetry.space_group_name_H-M   'P 1'
#
loop_
_entity.id
_entity.type
_entity.pdbx_description
1 polymer ?
#
loop_
_entity_poly.entity_id
_entity_poly.type
_entity_poly.pdbx_seq_one_letter_code
_entity_poly.pdbx_strand_id
1 'polypeptide(L)'
;MDSILLDLDHRYAQFNDEGRFIHYNMFNHHFFEEDLAKPLLQNFFENSKLNSLLVVLDPPFGGLVEVLAASVRKIWKLADCNKDYKDSEGPLELPTFWIFPYFMESHIVEEMPSFNMCELKVNYDNHPLYKKRHSSSAKTSPVRIFTNVPLRDIVLPEDEGYRYCEKCERYVSESNVHCELCNDCTSKDGRIWLHCSLCNKCVKK
;
A
#
# COMPACT_ATOMS: atom_id res chain seq x y z
N MET A 1 3.29 14.31 14.03
CA MET A 1 2.31 13.59 13.19
C MET A 1 1.48 12.75 14.14
N ASP A 2 0.16 12.77 13.98
CA ASP A 2 -0.74 12.03 14.87
C ASP A 2 -1.05 10.65 14.27
N SER A 3 -1.12 9.59 15.08
CA SER A 3 -1.35 8.23 14.60
C SER A 3 -2.17 7.39 15.57
N ILE A 4 -2.83 6.37 15.05
CA ILE A 4 -3.51 5.32 15.81
C ILE A 4 -3.12 3.96 15.23
N LEU A 5 -2.69 3.02 16.08
CA LEU A 5 -2.27 1.69 15.68
C LEU A 5 -3.42 0.69 15.84
N LEU A 6 -3.78 0.03 14.75
CA LEU A 6 -4.72 -1.10 14.76
C LEU A 6 -3.91 -2.38 14.53
N ASP A 7 -3.79 -3.23 15.55
CA ASP A 7 -3.01 -4.48 15.45
C ASP A 7 -3.71 -5.62 16.21
N LEU A 8 -3.44 -6.85 15.76
CA LEU A 8 -3.89 -8.06 16.44
C LEU A 8 -3.02 -8.38 17.66
N ASP A 9 -1.78 -7.89 17.68
CA ASP A 9 -0.86 -8.11 18.78
C ASP A 9 -1.13 -7.13 19.94
N HIS A 10 -1.99 -7.55 20.86
CA HIS A 10 -2.34 -6.79 22.07
C HIS A 10 -1.12 -6.38 22.93
N ARG A 11 0.07 -6.98 22.74
CA ARG A 11 1.28 -6.59 23.47
C ARG A 11 1.69 -5.15 23.15
N TYR A 12 1.26 -4.58 22.03
CA TYR A 12 1.51 -3.16 21.71
C TYR A 12 0.71 -2.19 22.58
N ALA A 13 -0.37 -2.63 23.22
CA ALA A 13 -1.16 -1.78 24.12
C ALA A 13 -0.33 -1.21 25.27
N GLN A 14 0.69 -1.94 25.74
CA GLN A 14 1.55 -1.49 26.84
C GLN A 14 2.57 -0.39 26.45
N PHE A 15 2.78 -0.17 25.16
CA PHE A 15 3.77 0.77 24.63
C PHE A 15 3.16 2.03 24.01
N ASN A 16 1.84 2.04 23.85
CA ASN A 16 1.10 3.14 23.26
C ASN A 16 0.30 3.88 24.33
N ASP A 17 0.23 5.20 24.22
CA ASP A 17 -0.61 6.00 25.10
C ASP A 17 -2.09 5.62 24.98
N GLU A 18 -2.88 5.96 26.00
CA GLU A 18 -4.33 5.76 25.97
C GLU A 18 -4.94 6.38 24.71
N GLY A 19 -5.75 5.58 24.00
CA GLY A 19 -6.39 6.02 22.76
C GLY A 19 -5.51 5.95 21.51
N ARG A 20 -4.26 5.45 21.60
CA ARG A 20 -3.34 5.30 20.45
C ARG A 20 -3.21 3.90 19.91
N PHE A 21 -3.84 2.92 20.57
CA PHE A 21 -3.86 1.53 20.16
C PHE A 21 -5.29 0.99 20.19
N ILE A 22 -5.62 0.19 19.19
CA ILE A 22 -6.87 -0.56 19.09
C ILE A 22 -6.51 -2.02 18.80
N HIS A 23 -6.96 -2.92 19.66
CA HIS A 23 -6.84 -4.35 19.40
C HIS A 23 -7.82 -4.74 18.29
N TYR A 24 -7.29 -5.07 17.11
CA TYR A 24 -8.05 -5.20 15.88
C TYR A 24 -7.59 -6.37 15.03
N ASN A 25 -8.54 -7.13 14.49
CA ASN A 25 -8.26 -8.17 13.51
C ASN A 25 -8.65 -7.71 12.09
N MET A 26 -7.62 -7.54 11.24
CA MET A 26 -7.78 -7.08 9.88
C MET A 26 -8.48 -8.08 8.95
N PHE A 27 -8.51 -9.38 9.25
CA PHE A 27 -9.17 -10.37 8.40
C PHE A 27 -10.68 -10.40 8.52
N ASN A 28 -11.24 -9.97 9.65
CA ASN A 28 -12.69 -10.00 9.84
C ASN A 28 -13.26 -8.64 10.26
N HIS A 29 -12.43 -7.60 10.30
CA HIS A 29 -12.80 -6.27 10.77
C HIS A 29 -13.38 -6.31 12.19
N HIS A 30 -12.79 -7.13 13.06
CA HIS A 30 -13.22 -7.28 14.44
C HIS A 30 -12.40 -6.39 15.36
N PHE A 31 -13.10 -5.65 16.22
CA PHE A 31 -12.53 -4.86 17.31
C PHE A 31 -12.75 -5.64 18.60
N PHE A 32 -11.68 -5.94 19.34
CA PHE A 32 -11.80 -6.78 20.54
C PHE A 32 -12.46 -6.03 21.71
N GLU A 33 -12.26 -4.71 21.81
CA GLU A 33 -12.98 -3.84 22.76
C GLU A 33 -14.04 -2.99 22.04
N GLU A 34 -15.09 -3.60 21.49
CA GLU A 34 -16.05 -2.92 20.60
C GLU A 34 -16.61 -1.60 21.15
N ASP A 35 -16.94 -1.55 22.45
CA ASP A 35 -17.56 -0.40 23.11
C ASP A 35 -16.65 0.83 23.18
N LEU A 36 -15.33 0.65 23.10
CA LEU A 36 -14.32 1.72 23.21
C LEU A 36 -13.59 1.96 21.89
N ALA A 37 -13.27 0.90 21.16
CA ALA A 37 -12.44 0.94 19.98
C ALA A 37 -13.07 1.67 18.80
N LYS A 38 -14.34 1.41 18.50
CA LYS A 38 -15.05 2.08 17.38
C LYS A 38 -15.21 3.58 17.64
N PRO A 39 -15.71 4.03 18.82
CA PRO A 39 -15.76 5.46 19.15
C PRO A 39 -14.39 6.13 19.11
N LEU A 40 -13.34 5.45 19.59
CA LEU A 40 -11.98 5.97 19.56
C LEU A 40 -11.50 6.23 18.12
N LEU A 41 -11.68 5.27 17.22
CA LEU A 41 -11.31 5.41 15.81
C LEU A 41 -12.16 6.49 15.11
N GLN A 42 -13.44 6.56 15.43
CA GLN A 42 -14.35 7.59 14.92
C GLN A 42 -13.91 9.00 15.35
N ASN A 43 -13.60 9.17 16.63
CA ASN A 43 -13.05 10.43 17.16
C ASN A 43 -11.74 10.80 16.47
N PHE A 44 -10.87 9.83 16.16
CA PHE A 44 -9.64 10.08 15.41
C PHE A 44 -9.93 10.65 14.01
N PHE A 45 -10.93 10.10 13.30
CA PHE A 45 -11.33 10.61 11.97
C PHE A 45 -12.00 11.99 12.03
N GLU A 46 -12.83 12.25 13.04
CA GLU A 46 -13.52 13.54 13.23
C GLU A 46 -12.54 14.67 13.55
N ASN A 47 -11.53 14.39 14.36
CA ASN A 47 -10.49 15.36 14.71
C ASN A 47 -9.44 15.55 13.60
N SER A 48 -9.57 14.82 12.49
CA SER A 48 -8.64 14.85 11.37
C SER A 48 -9.27 15.46 10.12
N LYS A 49 -8.53 16.34 9.42
CA LYS A 49 -8.93 16.77 8.07
C LYS A 49 -8.85 15.57 7.13
N LEU A 50 -9.84 15.42 6.25
CA LEU A 50 -9.90 14.25 5.35
C LEU A 50 -8.65 14.15 4.47
N ASN A 51 -8.22 15.29 3.92
CA ASN A 51 -7.03 15.38 3.06
C ASN A 51 -5.71 15.26 3.82
N SER A 52 -5.74 15.06 5.14
CA SER A 52 -4.55 14.80 5.97
C SER A 52 -4.54 13.39 6.57
N LEU A 53 -5.46 12.52 6.16
CA LEU A 53 -5.52 11.12 6.58
C LEU A 53 -4.80 10.24 5.56
N LEU A 54 -3.99 9.31 6.06
CA LEU A 54 -3.35 8.26 5.28
C LEU A 54 -3.52 6.95 6.04
N VAL A 55 -4.08 5.94 5.39
CA VAL A 55 -4.11 4.57 5.91
C VAL A 55 -2.84 3.87 5.44
N VAL A 56 -2.05 3.32 6.36
CA VAL A 56 -0.87 2.50 6.03
C VAL A 56 -1.12 1.10 6.55
N LEU A 57 -1.00 0.09 5.69
CA LEU A 57 -1.17 -1.31 6.07
C LEU A 57 -0.01 -2.16 5.55
N ASP A 58 0.47 -3.05 6.41
CA ASP A 58 1.44 -4.11 6.12
C ASP A 58 0.88 -5.46 6.61
N PRO A 59 -0.14 -6.01 5.93
CA PRO A 59 -0.80 -7.22 6.38
C PRO A 59 0.05 -8.47 6.14
N PRO A 60 -0.21 -9.58 6.85
CA PRO A 60 0.43 -10.86 6.57
C PRO A 60 0.24 -11.30 5.11
N PHE A 61 1.34 -11.58 4.40
CA PHE A 61 1.32 -11.93 2.97
C PHE A 61 0.54 -13.20 2.62
N GLY A 62 0.34 -14.10 3.59
CA GLY A 62 -0.51 -15.28 3.43
C GLY A 62 -2.01 -15.01 3.50
N GLY A 63 -2.41 -13.75 3.71
CA GLY A 63 -3.80 -13.33 3.75
C GLY A 63 -4.49 -13.31 2.39
N LEU A 64 -5.81 -13.53 2.39
CA LEU A 64 -6.65 -13.37 1.20
C LEU A 64 -6.82 -11.87 0.89
N VAL A 65 -6.43 -11.45 -0.32
CA VAL A 65 -6.48 -10.04 -0.76
C VAL A 65 -7.91 -9.48 -0.68
N GLU A 66 -8.90 -10.23 -1.15
CA GLU A 66 -10.33 -9.86 -1.07
C GLU A 66 -10.77 -9.50 0.35
N VAL A 67 -10.36 -10.31 1.32
CA VAL A 67 -10.73 -10.14 2.73
C VAL A 67 -10.07 -8.88 3.32
N LEU A 68 -8.79 -8.66 3.01
CA LEU A 68 -8.06 -7.47 3.44
C LEU A 68 -8.64 -6.20 2.81
N ALA A 69 -8.95 -6.25 1.51
CA ALA A 69 -9.57 -5.15 0.78
C ALA A 69 -10.96 -4.81 1.34
N ALA A 70 -11.76 -5.82 1.69
CA ALA A 70 -13.06 -5.62 2.35
C ALA A 70 -12.91 -4.90 3.69
N SER A 71 -11.87 -5.21 4.48
CA SER A 71 -11.58 -4.51 5.73
C SER A 71 -11.11 -3.07 5.51
N VAL A 72 -10.28 -2.80 4.50
CA VAL A 72 -9.90 -1.42 4.11
C VAL A 72 -11.13 -0.60 3.73
N ARG A 73 -12.04 -1.14 2.90
CA ARG A 73 -13.29 -0.47 2.53
C ARG A 73 -14.18 -0.18 3.74
N LYS A 74 -14.22 -1.07 4.74
CA LYS A 74 -14.95 -0.82 6.00
C LYS A 74 -14.31 0.31 6.83
N ILE A 75 -12.98 0.39 6.87
CA ILE A 75 -12.28 1.52 7.52
C ILE A 75 -12.60 2.84 6.81
N TRP A 76 -12.58 2.87 5.47
CA TRP A 76 -12.98 4.05 4.71
C TRP A 76 -14.43 4.46 5.00
N LYS A 77 -15.35 3.50 5.07
CA LYS A 77 -16.75 3.75 5.43
C LYS A 77 -16.91 4.34 6.83
N LEU A 78 -16.12 3.90 7.81
CA LEU A 78 -16.13 4.48 9.15
C LEU A 78 -15.70 5.95 9.15
N ALA A 79 -14.75 6.32 8.27
CA ALA A 79 -14.35 7.72 8.10
C ALA A 79 -15.40 8.56 7.34
N ASP A 80 -16.12 7.93 6.42
CA ASP A 80 -17.16 8.56 5.58
C ASP A 80 -18.42 8.94 6.39
N CYS A 81 -18.90 8.02 7.23
CA CYS A 81 -20.11 8.22 8.05
C CYS A 81 -20.04 9.44 9.00
N ASN A 82 -18.86 10.05 9.16
CA ASN A 82 -18.61 11.16 10.07
C ASN A 82 -18.38 12.51 9.35
N LYS A 83 -18.50 12.59 8.02
CA LYS A 83 -18.35 13.85 7.27
C LYS A 83 -19.57 14.10 6.40
N ASP A 84 -20.01 15.37 6.32
CA ASP A 84 -21.06 15.85 5.39
C ASP A 84 -20.56 15.78 3.93
N TYR A 85 -20.20 14.59 3.48
CA TYR A 85 -19.70 14.32 2.14
C TYR A 85 -20.90 14.21 1.20
N LYS A 86 -21.44 15.38 0.82
CA LYS A 86 -22.60 15.50 -0.09
C LYS A 86 -22.24 15.72 -1.55
N ASP A 87 -20.95 15.81 -1.90
CA ASP A 87 -20.52 16.35 -3.20
C ASP A 87 -19.70 15.38 -4.08
N SER A 88 -19.62 14.09 -3.75
CA SER A 88 -18.95 13.13 -4.64
C SER A 88 -19.85 11.97 -5.06
N GLU A 89 -19.84 11.67 -6.36
CA GLU A 89 -20.44 10.47 -6.93
C GLU A 89 -19.57 9.25 -6.60
N GLY A 90 -19.76 8.65 -5.43
CA GLY A 90 -19.11 7.39 -5.07
C GLY A 90 -18.81 7.22 -3.58
N PRO A 91 -18.45 6.00 -3.15
CA PRO A 91 -17.96 5.78 -1.79
C PRO A 91 -16.63 6.52 -1.57
N LEU A 92 -16.44 7.05 -0.36
CA LEU A 92 -15.16 7.65 0.02
C LEU A 92 -14.01 6.64 -0.09
N GLU A 93 -12.92 7.06 -0.74
CA GLU A 93 -11.65 6.36 -0.72
C GLU A 93 -10.61 7.20 0.03
N LEU A 94 -10.14 6.73 1.18
CA LEU A 94 -9.04 7.41 1.86
C LEU A 94 -7.72 7.15 1.12
N PRO A 95 -6.79 8.13 1.08
CA PRO A 95 -5.40 7.87 0.70
C PRO A 95 -4.88 6.66 1.49
N THR A 96 -4.39 5.65 0.77
CA THR A 96 -4.02 4.37 1.38
C THR A 96 -2.72 3.84 0.79
N PHE A 97 -1.79 3.42 1.64
CA PHE A 97 -0.54 2.74 1.30
C PHE A 97 -0.62 1.29 1.78
N TRP A 98 -0.80 0.37 0.85
CA TRP A 98 -0.82 -1.07 1.11
C TRP A 98 0.52 -1.68 0.73
N ILE A 99 1.31 -2.05 1.72
CA ILE A 99 2.61 -2.70 1.56
C ILE A 99 2.37 -4.19 1.32
N PHE A 100 2.67 -4.68 0.10
CA PHE A 100 2.39 -6.07 -0.28
C PHE A 100 3.32 -6.56 -1.41
N PRO A 101 3.43 -7.87 -1.66
CA PRO A 101 4.31 -8.39 -2.71
C PRO A 101 3.80 -8.04 -4.12
N TYR A 102 4.69 -7.60 -5.02
CA TYR A 102 4.35 -7.14 -6.37
C TYR A 102 3.60 -8.18 -7.21
N PHE A 103 3.80 -9.47 -6.95
CA PHE A 103 3.16 -10.55 -7.70
C PHE A 103 1.68 -10.72 -7.35
N MET A 104 1.17 -10.03 -6.32
CA MET A 104 -0.25 -9.97 -5.96
C MET A 104 -0.98 -8.78 -6.60
N GLU A 105 -0.29 -7.97 -7.42
CA GLU A 105 -0.85 -6.77 -8.06
C GLU A 105 -2.17 -7.02 -8.78
N SER A 106 -2.31 -8.12 -9.53
CA SER A 106 -3.55 -8.42 -10.25
C SER A 106 -4.75 -8.56 -9.32
N HIS A 107 -4.56 -9.23 -8.18
CA HIS A 107 -5.63 -9.40 -7.18
C HIS A 107 -5.93 -8.10 -6.44
N ILE A 108 -4.91 -7.27 -6.17
CA ILE A 108 -5.11 -5.98 -5.51
C ILE A 108 -5.88 -5.03 -6.44
N VAL A 109 -5.51 -4.94 -7.71
CA VAL A 109 -6.20 -4.06 -8.69
C VAL A 109 -7.61 -4.57 -8.99
N GLU A 110 -7.84 -5.88 -9.00
CA GLU A 110 -9.18 -6.46 -9.12
C GLU A 110 -10.08 -6.03 -7.95
N GLU A 111 -9.57 -6.05 -6.72
CA GLU A 111 -10.31 -5.67 -5.51
C GLU A 111 -10.38 -4.16 -5.27
N MET A 112 -9.36 -3.42 -5.69
CA MET A 112 -9.14 -2.00 -5.45
C MET A 112 -8.70 -1.33 -6.76
N PRO A 113 -9.61 -1.08 -7.71
CA PRO A 113 -9.26 -0.61 -9.06
C PRO A 113 -8.54 0.74 -9.13
N SER A 114 -8.68 1.57 -8.09
CA SER A 114 -7.96 2.85 -7.97
C SER A 114 -6.49 2.70 -7.57
N PHE A 115 -6.06 1.51 -7.15
CA PHE A 115 -4.71 1.29 -6.64
C PHE A 115 -3.71 1.09 -7.77
N ASN A 116 -2.56 1.74 -7.64
CA ASN A 116 -1.42 1.61 -8.51
C ASN A 116 -0.21 1.15 -7.71
N MET A 117 0.67 0.36 -8.34
CA MET A 117 1.91 -0.08 -7.71
C MET A 117 3.00 0.99 -7.83
N CYS A 118 3.48 1.49 -6.70
CA CYS A 118 4.68 2.31 -6.59
C CYS A 118 5.94 1.42 -6.70
N GLU A 119 6.98 1.90 -7.36
CA GLU A 119 8.19 1.09 -7.62
C GLU A 119 9.11 0.94 -6.39
N LEU A 120 8.87 1.71 -5.32
CA LEU A 120 9.67 1.67 -4.10
C LEU A 120 9.77 0.24 -3.53
N LYS A 121 11.00 -0.26 -3.45
CA LYS A 121 11.33 -1.58 -2.90
C LYS A 121 11.37 -1.50 -1.38
N VAL A 122 10.33 -1.97 -0.70
CA VAL A 122 10.27 -2.02 0.77
C VAL A 122 11.11 -3.17 1.28
N ASN A 123 12.13 -2.90 2.10
CA ASN A 123 13.01 -3.91 2.68
C ASN A 123 12.65 -4.16 4.15
N TYR A 124 12.80 -5.41 4.58
CA TYR A 124 12.59 -5.83 5.97
C TYR A 124 13.89 -6.36 6.55
N ASP A 125 14.18 -6.00 7.80
CA ASP A 125 15.37 -6.49 8.50
C ASP A 125 15.28 -7.99 8.81
N ASN A 126 14.08 -8.47 9.13
CA ASN A 126 13.85 -9.78 9.73
C ASN A 126 12.88 -10.70 8.95
N HIS A 127 12.36 -10.30 7.79
CA HIS A 127 11.40 -11.14 7.05
C HIS A 127 12.03 -12.42 6.49
N PRO A 128 11.54 -13.64 6.84
CA PRO A 128 12.21 -14.91 6.53
C PRO A 128 12.49 -15.13 5.04
N LEU A 129 11.65 -14.58 4.17
CA LEU A 129 11.79 -14.71 2.70
C LEU A 129 12.36 -13.45 2.03
N TYR A 130 12.36 -12.28 2.71
CA TYR A 130 12.56 -10.96 2.08
C TYR A 130 13.59 -10.09 2.82
N LYS A 131 14.62 -10.71 3.40
CA LYS A 131 15.77 -9.98 3.99
C LYS A 131 16.71 -9.46 2.90
N LYS A 132 17.32 -8.30 3.16
CA LYS A 132 18.50 -7.83 2.43
C LYS A 132 19.65 -8.83 2.66
N ARG A 133 19.99 -9.65 1.66
CA ARG A 133 21.18 -10.52 1.75
C ARG A 133 22.42 -9.63 1.54
N HIS A 134 23.41 -9.71 2.41
CA HIS A 134 24.67 -8.93 2.28
C HIS A 134 25.60 -9.39 1.13
N SER A 135 25.14 -10.28 0.25
CA SER A 135 25.88 -10.75 -0.92
C SER A 135 25.55 -9.92 -2.16
N SER A 136 26.53 -9.69 -3.05
CA SER A 136 26.39 -9.06 -4.38
C SER A 136 25.32 -9.67 -5.30
N SER A 137 24.71 -10.79 -4.91
CA SER A 137 23.61 -11.50 -5.56
C SER A 137 22.25 -11.37 -4.84
N ALA A 138 22.08 -10.36 -3.98
CA ALA A 138 20.85 -10.19 -3.21
C ALA A 138 19.64 -10.02 -4.13
N LYS A 139 18.68 -10.95 -4.07
CA LYS A 139 17.38 -10.76 -4.70
C LYS A 139 16.75 -9.51 -4.10
N THR A 140 16.44 -8.52 -4.93
CA THR A 140 15.71 -7.32 -4.52
C THR A 140 14.42 -7.72 -3.82
N SER A 141 14.02 -6.99 -2.78
CA SER A 141 12.75 -7.25 -2.09
C SER A 141 11.59 -7.30 -3.11
N PRO A 142 10.68 -8.29 -3.02
CA PRO A 142 9.49 -8.33 -3.85
C PRO A 142 8.35 -7.45 -3.32
N VAL A 143 8.54 -6.78 -2.18
CA VAL A 143 7.51 -5.97 -1.55
C VAL A 143 7.50 -4.56 -2.13
N ARG A 144 6.30 -4.06 -2.46
CA ARG A 144 6.03 -2.73 -3.02
C ARG A 144 4.91 -2.08 -2.23
N ILE A 145 4.65 -0.81 -2.53
CA ILE A 145 3.48 -0.08 -2.02
C ILE A 145 2.44 -0.04 -3.14
N PHE A 146 1.21 -0.42 -2.82
CA PHE A 146 0.02 -0.21 -3.65
C PHE A 146 -0.79 0.95 -3.08
N THR A 147 -1.22 1.89 -3.92
CA THR A 147 -1.87 3.10 -3.44
C THR A 147 -2.80 3.75 -4.45
N ASN A 148 -3.87 4.38 -3.96
CA ASN A 148 -4.73 5.29 -4.72
C ASN A 148 -4.21 6.74 -4.75
N VAL A 149 -3.07 7.04 -4.10
CA VAL A 149 -2.38 8.32 -4.24
C VAL A 149 -1.74 8.39 -5.63
N PRO A 150 -1.88 9.51 -6.37
CA PRO A 150 -1.23 9.66 -7.68
C PRO A 150 0.29 9.43 -7.60
N LEU A 151 0.82 8.52 -8.40
CA LEU A 151 2.25 8.16 -8.34
C LEU A 151 3.19 9.33 -8.69
N ARG A 152 2.70 10.33 -9.41
CA ARG A 152 3.44 11.57 -9.70
C ARG A 152 3.74 12.40 -8.45
N ASP A 153 2.93 12.25 -7.41
CA ASP A 153 3.06 12.99 -6.14
C ASP A 153 4.01 12.25 -5.16
N ILE A 154 4.47 11.05 -5.51
CA ILE A 154 5.37 10.23 -4.68
C ILE A 154 6.80 10.34 -5.23
N VAL A 155 7.64 11.09 -4.52
CA VAL A 155 9.07 11.25 -4.83
C VAL A 155 9.87 10.10 -4.23
N LEU A 156 10.66 9.42 -5.05
CA LEU A 156 11.57 8.35 -4.60
C LEU A 156 13.03 8.84 -4.57
N PRO A 157 13.86 8.32 -3.64
CA PRO A 157 15.23 8.79 -3.44
C PRO A 157 16.13 8.43 -4.64
N GLU A 158 16.62 9.43 -5.35
CA GLU A 158 17.51 9.23 -6.51
C GLU A 158 18.83 8.56 -6.12
N ASP A 159 19.35 8.87 -4.93
CA ASP A 159 20.56 8.28 -4.36
C ASP A 159 20.44 6.78 -4.04
N GLU A 160 19.22 6.23 -4.02
CA GLU A 160 18.95 4.79 -3.92
C GLU A 160 18.70 4.12 -5.28
N GLY A 161 18.95 4.82 -6.40
CA GLY A 161 18.84 4.26 -7.76
C GLY A 161 17.42 4.30 -8.33
N TYR A 162 16.67 5.36 -8.02
CA TYR A 162 15.40 5.71 -8.65
C TYR A 162 15.57 6.94 -9.54
N ARG A 163 14.72 7.06 -10.56
CA ARG A 163 14.67 8.20 -11.48
C ARG A 163 13.23 8.53 -11.83
N TYR A 164 12.94 9.78 -12.14
CA TYR A 164 11.63 10.14 -12.69
C TYR A 164 11.51 9.70 -14.16
N CYS A 165 10.38 9.12 -14.53
CA CYS A 165 10.02 8.87 -15.92
C CYS A 165 8.96 9.87 -16.36
N GLU A 166 9.33 10.80 -17.24
CA GLU A 166 8.43 11.85 -17.74
C GLU A 166 7.22 11.28 -18.50
N LYS A 167 7.39 10.17 -19.24
CA LYS A 167 6.32 9.56 -20.03
C LYS A 167 5.24 8.88 -19.17
N CYS A 168 5.66 8.24 -18.08
CA CYS A 168 4.75 7.59 -17.12
C CYS A 168 4.34 8.51 -15.96
N GLU A 169 4.92 9.71 -15.88
CA GLU A 169 4.77 10.67 -14.78
C GLU A 169 4.96 10.05 -13.38
N ARG A 170 5.96 9.17 -13.21
CA ARG A 170 6.24 8.51 -11.93
C ARG A 170 7.72 8.17 -11.76
N TYR A 171 8.15 8.00 -10.52
CA TYR A 171 9.48 7.48 -10.21
C TYR A 171 9.55 5.97 -10.45
N VAL A 172 10.65 5.55 -11.08
CA VAL A 172 10.95 4.17 -11.45
C VAL A 172 12.39 3.81 -11.08
N SER A 173 12.73 2.54 -10.97
CA SER A 173 14.11 2.10 -10.77
C SER A 173 14.94 2.49 -12.00
N GLU A 174 16.21 2.85 -11.83
CA GLU A 174 17.09 3.21 -12.95
C GLU A 174 17.15 2.12 -14.04
N SER A 175 17.12 0.85 -13.63
CA SER A 175 17.13 -0.31 -14.52
C SER A 175 15.79 -0.63 -15.20
N ASN A 176 14.68 0.01 -14.78
CA ASN A 176 13.37 -0.14 -15.40
C ASN A 176 13.29 0.80 -16.61
N VAL A 177 13.52 0.27 -17.81
CA VAL A 177 13.51 1.04 -19.05
C VAL A 177 12.08 1.13 -19.59
N HIS A 178 11.65 2.34 -19.95
CA HIS A 178 10.33 2.57 -20.57
C HIS A 178 10.20 1.78 -21.87
N CYS A 179 9.13 1.01 -22.01
CA CYS A 179 8.82 0.33 -23.25
C CYS A 179 7.92 1.24 -24.10
N GLU A 180 8.43 1.73 -25.23
CA GLU A 180 7.66 2.56 -26.17
C GLU A 180 6.44 1.83 -26.76
N LEU A 181 6.51 0.50 -26.91
CA LEU A 181 5.43 -0.31 -27.48
C LEU A 181 4.29 -0.54 -26.48
N CYS A 182 4.61 -0.72 -25.20
CA CYS A 182 3.60 -0.83 -24.14
C CYS A 182 3.20 0.54 -23.57
N ASN A 183 3.94 1.60 -23.92
CA ASN A 183 3.89 2.91 -23.30
C ASN A 183 3.98 2.87 -21.76
N ASP A 184 4.85 2.02 -21.21
CA ASP A 184 4.98 1.86 -19.77
C ASP A 184 6.37 1.34 -19.32
N CYS A 185 6.75 1.68 -18.10
CA CYS A 185 7.89 1.15 -17.35
C CYS A 185 7.50 -0.15 -16.64
N THR A 186 7.52 -1.26 -17.38
CA THR A 186 6.87 -2.52 -16.98
C THR A 186 7.66 -3.43 -16.04
N SER A 187 8.96 -3.17 -15.79
CA SER A 187 9.76 -4.06 -14.95
C SER A 187 9.34 -4.00 -13.49
N LYS A 188 9.00 -5.15 -12.92
CA LYS A 188 8.54 -5.24 -11.52
C LYS A 188 9.64 -5.70 -10.56
N ASP A 189 10.70 -6.32 -11.07
CA ASP A 189 11.75 -6.96 -10.28
C ASP A 189 13.14 -6.33 -10.46
N GLY A 190 13.20 -5.13 -11.05
CA GLY A 190 14.44 -4.36 -11.24
C GLY A 190 15.37 -4.95 -12.31
N ARG A 191 14.93 -5.96 -13.06
CA ARG A 191 15.64 -6.49 -14.22
C ARG A 191 15.12 -5.84 -15.50
N ILE A 192 15.88 -5.90 -16.58
CA ILE A 192 15.36 -5.45 -17.89
C ILE A 192 14.33 -6.47 -18.38
N TRP A 193 13.13 -6.00 -18.69
CA TRP A 193 12.08 -6.79 -19.34
C TRP A 193 12.11 -6.52 -20.85
N LEU A 194 11.76 -7.52 -21.65
CA LEU A 194 11.73 -7.42 -23.11
C LEU A 194 10.28 -7.47 -23.61
N HIS A 195 9.95 -6.62 -24.57
CA HIS A 195 8.65 -6.64 -25.22
C HIS A 195 8.52 -7.85 -26.15
N CYS A 196 7.48 -8.64 -25.96
CA CYS A 196 7.10 -9.72 -26.87
C CYS A 196 5.96 -9.25 -27.78
N SER A 197 6.26 -9.03 -29.06
CA SER A 197 5.26 -8.55 -30.03
C SER A 197 4.12 -9.53 -30.28
N LEU A 198 4.35 -10.84 -30.10
CA LEU A 198 3.29 -11.85 -30.25
C LEU A 198 2.27 -11.79 -29.11
N CYS A 199 2.74 -11.52 -27.89
CA CYS A 199 1.87 -11.41 -26.72
C CYS A 199 1.41 -9.98 -26.43
N ASN A 200 1.96 -9.00 -27.17
CA ASN A 200 1.79 -7.57 -26.95
C ASN A 200 2.00 -7.12 -25.49
N LYS A 201 3.04 -7.68 -24.85
CA LYS A 201 3.39 -7.39 -23.45
C LYS A 201 4.88 -7.54 -23.19
N CYS A 202 5.38 -6.80 -22.21
CA CYS A 202 6.73 -7.01 -21.70
C CYS A 202 6.76 -8.23 -20.77
N VAL A 203 7.82 -9.01 -20.88
CA VAL A 203 8.06 -10.21 -20.07
C VAL A 203 9.49 -10.21 -19.56
N LYS A 204 9.73 -10.98 -18.50
CA LYS A 204 11.10 -11.24 -18.02
C LYS A 204 11.91 -11.87 -19.14
N LYS A 205 13.15 -11.43 -19.30
CA LYS A 205 14.13 -12.07 -20.17
C LYS A 205 14.42 -13.50 -19.72
#